data_AF-M6HD40-F1
#
_entry.id   AF-M6HD40-F1
#
_cell.length_a   1.000
_cell.length_b   1.000
_cell.length_c   1.000
_cell.angle_alpha   90.00
_cell.angle_beta   90.00
_cell.angle_gamma   90.00
#
_symmetry.space_group_name_H-M   'P 1'
#
loop_
_entity.id
_entity.type
_entity.pdbx_description
1 polymer ?
#
loop_
_entity_poly.entity_id
_entity_poly.type
_entity_poly.pdbx_seq_one_letter_code
_entity_poly.pdbx_strand_id
1 'polypeptide(L)'
;MSGIQRVYVDNSVYGGYFDKEFAEWTKLFFEEVDQGNFRVLYSRLIEKELKGAPKKVKDFAKEYLETSEIVRITRDTVLLAEAYLEFKVVGESSYEDCIHVASATIAKADIIVSWNFKHIVKLSKIQGYNTVNRKLGYSDLEIRTPMEVLVNE
;
A
#
# COMPACT_ATOMS: atom_id res chain seq x y z
N MET A 1 20.65 -12.82 6.01
CA MET A 1 19.86 -13.17 4.81
C MET A 1 18.87 -12.04 4.61
N SER A 2 19.13 -11.08 3.73
CA SER A 2 18.10 -10.13 3.34
C SER A 2 17.09 -10.89 2.50
N GLY A 3 15.95 -11.23 3.08
CA GLY A 3 14.84 -11.81 2.33
C GLY A 3 14.30 -10.79 1.32
N ILE A 4 13.60 -11.28 0.30
CA ILE A 4 12.87 -10.42 -0.65
C ILE A 4 11.87 -9.57 0.16
N GLN A 5 11.89 -8.26 -0.04
CA GLN A 5 11.04 -7.34 0.71
C GLN A 5 9.59 -7.42 0.22
N ARG A 6 8.65 -7.63 1.14
CA ARG A 6 7.22 -7.76 0.85
C ARG A 6 6.55 -6.39 0.93
N VAL A 7 6.14 -5.86 -0.23
CA VAL A 7 5.59 -4.51 -0.34
C VAL A 7 4.11 -4.54 -0.73
N TYR A 8 3.26 -3.89 0.05
CA TYR A 8 1.86 -3.69 -0.32
C TYR A 8 1.74 -2.44 -1.19
N VAL A 9 1.29 -2.58 -2.43
CA VAL A 9 1.27 -1.47 -3.40
C VAL A 9 -0.14 -0.88 -3.48
N ASP A 10 -0.23 0.42 -3.22
CA ASP A 10 -1.46 1.20 -3.32
C ASP A 10 -1.83 1.52 -4.78
N ASN A 11 -3.12 1.77 -5.07
CA ASN A 11 -3.59 2.03 -6.44
C ASN A 11 -2.89 3.24 -7.08
N SER A 12 -2.53 4.23 -6.25
CA SER A 12 -1.93 5.48 -6.67
C SER A 12 -0.58 5.27 -7.35
N VAL A 13 0.15 4.20 -6.99
CA VAL A 13 1.44 3.83 -7.59
C VAL A 13 1.25 3.42 -9.05
N TYR A 14 0.25 2.59 -9.37
CA TYR A 14 -0.02 2.21 -10.76
C TYR A 14 -0.41 3.42 -11.63
N GLY A 15 -1.18 4.36 -11.07
CA GLY A 15 -1.49 5.63 -11.74
C GLY A 15 -0.25 6.50 -11.95
N GLY A 16 0.62 6.56 -10.94
CA GLY A 16 1.86 7.31 -10.94
C GLY A 16 2.80 6.96 -12.08
N TYR A 17 2.76 5.73 -12.60
CA TYR A 17 3.56 5.30 -13.76
C TYR A 17 3.32 6.17 -15.00
N PHE A 18 2.12 6.72 -15.13
CA PHE A 18 1.71 7.56 -16.27
C PHE A 18 1.52 9.03 -15.91
N ASP A 19 1.80 9.42 -14.67
CA ASP A 19 1.74 10.80 -14.20
C ASP A 19 3.14 11.43 -14.29
N LYS A 20 3.27 12.61 -14.90
CA LYS A 20 4.58 13.24 -15.08
C LYS A 20 5.31 13.51 -13.77
N GLU A 21 4.59 13.77 -12.69
CA GLU A 21 5.17 14.07 -11.38
C GLU A 21 5.78 12.82 -10.73
N PHE A 22 5.18 11.65 -10.97
CA PHE A 22 5.50 10.41 -10.26
C PHE A 22 6.17 9.34 -11.13
N ALA A 23 6.17 9.51 -12.45
CA ALA A 23 6.53 8.48 -13.41
C ALA A 23 7.98 8.00 -13.27
N GLU A 24 8.92 8.90 -13.00
CA GLU A 24 10.34 8.55 -12.87
C GLU A 24 10.55 7.50 -11.77
N TRP A 25 10.19 7.83 -10.53
CA TRP A 25 10.36 6.94 -9.38
C TRP A 25 9.45 5.72 -9.44
N THR A 26 8.25 5.85 -10.01
CA THR A 26 7.36 4.70 -10.17
C THR A 26 7.92 3.68 -11.16
N LYS A 27 8.51 4.13 -12.27
CA LYS A 27 9.14 3.23 -13.25
C LYS A 27 10.30 2.47 -12.64
N LEU A 28 11.21 3.18 -11.98
CA LEU A 28 12.33 2.57 -11.28
C LEU A 28 11.86 1.55 -10.23
N PHE A 29 10.77 1.83 -9.52
CA PHE A 29 10.22 0.88 -8.55
C PHE A 29 9.76 -0.43 -9.20
N PHE A 30 9.06 -0.34 -10.34
CA PHE A 30 8.62 -1.55 -11.04
C PHE A 30 9.78 -2.29 -11.73
N GLU A 31 10.84 -1.60 -12.16
CA GLU A 31 12.08 -2.25 -12.61
C GLU A 31 12.72 -3.09 -11.49
N GLU A 32 12.70 -2.63 -10.24
CA GLU A 32 13.19 -3.40 -9.09
C GLU A 32 12.25 -4.55 -8.70
N VAL A 33 10.94 -4.40 -8.93
CA VAL A 33 9.97 -5.51 -8.82
C VAL A 33 10.31 -6.59 -9.85
N ASP A 34 10.59 -6.21 -11.10
CA ASP A 34 10.95 -7.13 -12.18
C ASP A 34 12.29 -7.84 -11.93
N GLN A 35 13.24 -7.17 -11.27
CA GLN A 35 14.49 -7.77 -10.81
C GLN A 35 14.32 -8.73 -9.63
N GLY A 36 13.14 -8.79 -9.01
CA GLY A 36 12.84 -9.67 -7.88
C GLY A 36 13.29 -9.15 -6.52
N ASN A 37 13.65 -7.86 -6.42
CA ASN A 37 14.03 -7.23 -5.16
C ASN A 37 12.81 -6.97 -4.27
N PHE A 38 11.64 -6.80 -4.88
CA PHE A 38 10.36 -6.64 -4.21
C PHE A 38 9.37 -7.74 -4.58
N ARG A 39 8.67 -8.25 -3.57
CA ARG A 39 7.46 -9.07 -3.76
C ARG A 39 6.24 -8.22 -3.52
N VAL A 40 5.43 -8.01 -4.55
CA VAL A 40 4.21 -7.19 -4.47
C VAL A 40 3.07 -7.96 -3.80
N LEU A 41 2.41 -7.28 -2.87
CA LEU A 41 1.18 -7.69 -2.22
C LEU A 41 0.07 -6.71 -2.61
N TYR A 42 -1.15 -7.22 -2.75
CA TYR A 42 -2.32 -6.36 -2.93
C TYR A 42 -3.58 -7.03 -2.39
N SER A 43 -4.60 -6.25 -2.04
CA SER A 43 -5.94 -6.80 -1.77
C SER A 43 -6.86 -6.54 -2.96
N ARG A 44 -7.91 -7.37 -3.12
CA ARG A 44 -8.89 -7.19 -4.21
C ARG A 44 -9.66 -5.87 -4.15
N LEU A 45 -9.48 -5.06 -3.11
CA LEU A 45 -9.94 -3.66 -3.11
C LEU A 45 -9.28 -2.86 -4.24
N ILE A 46 -8.01 -3.09 -4.53
CA ILE A 46 -7.29 -2.47 -5.66
C ILE A 46 -7.98 -2.77 -7.00
N GLU A 47 -8.47 -4.00 -7.20
CA GLU A 47 -9.23 -4.36 -8.41
C GLU A 47 -10.50 -3.53 -8.56
N LYS A 48 -11.17 -3.19 -7.45
CA LYS A 48 -12.37 -2.34 -7.44
C LYS A 48 -12.00 -0.89 -7.78
N GLU A 49 -10.95 -0.35 -7.18
CA GLU A 49 -10.48 1.02 -7.40
C GLU A 49 -10.02 1.24 -8.85
N LEU A 50 -9.30 0.26 -9.40
CA LEU A 50 -8.83 0.31 -10.79
C LEU A 50 -9.96 0.34 -11.82
N LYS A 51 -11.21 -0.08 -11.50
CA LYS A 51 -12.32 -0.01 -12.47
C LYS A 51 -12.54 1.39 -13.02
N GLY A 52 -12.35 2.42 -12.19
CA GLY A 52 -12.47 3.83 -12.57
C GLY A 52 -11.24 4.41 -13.29
N ALA A 53 -10.13 3.67 -13.35
CA ALA A 53 -8.89 4.17 -13.90
C ALA A 53 -8.86 4.16 -15.45
N PRO A 54 -8.02 5.00 -16.08
CA PRO A 54 -7.77 4.98 -17.51
C PRO A 54 -7.32 3.60 -18.00
N LYS A 55 -7.65 3.24 -19.24
CA LYS A 55 -7.32 1.91 -19.82
C LYS A 55 -5.83 1.56 -19.67
N LYS A 56 -4.93 2.50 -20.00
CA LYS A 56 -3.48 2.31 -19.87
C LYS A 56 -3.02 1.92 -18.45
N VAL A 57 -3.65 2.49 -17.42
CA VAL A 57 -3.34 2.21 -16.01
C VAL A 57 -3.84 0.82 -15.63
N LYS A 58 -5.05 0.45 -16.08
CA LYS A 58 -5.62 -0.89 -15.84
C LYS A 58 -4.81 -1.98 -16.50
N ASP A 59 -4.44 -1.78 -17.77
CA ASP A 59 -3.66 -2.75 -18.55
C ASP A 59 -2.28 -2.95 -17.90
N PHE A 60 -1.61 -1.87 -17.49
CA PHE A 60 -0.35 -1.92 -16.76
C PHE A 60 -0.49 -2.60 -15.39
N ALA A 61 -1.44 -2.19 -14.56
CA ALA A 61 -1.62 -2.78 -13.23
C ALA A 61 -1.88 -4.29 -13.32
N LYS A 62 -2.69 -4.72 -14.30
CA LYS A 62 -3.01 -6.14 -14.51
C LYS A 62 -1.76 -7.02 -14.68
N GLU A 63 -0.75 -6.54 -15.40
CA GLU A 63 0.51 -7.26 -15.62
C GLU A 63 1.19 -7.66 -14.30
N TYR A 64 1.21 -6.74 -13.33
CA TYR A 64 1.81 -6.98 -12.01
C TYR A 64 0.87 -7.71 -11.05
N LEU A 65 -0.44 -7.44 -11.11
CA LEU A 65 -1.41 -8.07 -10.20
C LEU A 65 -1.49 -9.59 -10.42
N GLU A 66 -1.30 -10.08 -11.65
CA GLU A 66 -1.36 -11.52 -11.96
C GLU A 66 -0.24 -12.33 -11.29
N THR A 67 0.90 -11.72 -11.01
CA THR A 67 2.07 -12.36 -10.35
C THR A 67 2.20 -11.99 -8.88
N SER A 68 1.37 -11.06 -8.39
CA SER A 68 1.40 -10.55 -7.02
C SER A 68 0.74 -11.49 -6.01
N GLU A 69 1.14 -11.37 -4.75
CA GLU A 69 0.51 -12.09 -3.64
C GLU A 69 -0.82 -11.42 -3.24
N ILE A 70 -1.93 -12.17 -3.34
CA ILE A 70 -3.27 -11.68 -2.97
C ILE A 70 -3.47 -11.74 -1.46
N VAL A 71 -3.68 -10.58 -0.85
CA VAL A 71 -4.13 -10.42 0.54
C VAL A 71 -5.64 -10.49 0.61
N ARG A 72 -6.15 -11.44 1.40
CA ARG A 72 -7.60 -11.57 1.65
C ARG A 72 -8.04 -10.54 2.68
N ILE A 73 -9.11 -9.81 2.36
CA ILE A 73 -9.82 -8.97 3.32
C ILE A 73 -10.68 -9.90 4.17
N THR A 74 -10.33 -10.04 5.44
CA THR A 74 -11.03 -10.89 6.40
C THR A 74 -11.81 -10.05 7.41
N ARG A 75 -12.50 -10.71 8.34
CA ARG A 75 -13.12 -10.03 9.47
C ARG A 75 -12.09 -9.25 10.30
N ASP A 76 -10.90 -9.80 10.50
CA ASP A 76 -9.84 -9.13 11.25
C ASP A 76 -9.37 -7.86 10.54
N THR A 77 -9.32 -7.88 9.21
CA THR A 77 -9.03 -6.68 8.39
C THR A 77 -10.05 -5.58 8.62
N VAL A 78 -11.33 -5.95 8.60
CA VAL A 78 -12.43 -5.00 8.83
C VAL A 78 -12.37 -4.43 10.24
N LEU A 79 -12.22 -5.28 11.26
CA LEU A 79 -12.14 -4.85 12.66
C LEU A 79 -10.95 -3.92 12.91
N LEU A 80 -9.79 -4.20 12.32
CA LEU A 80 -8.61 -3.34 12.44
C LEU A 80 -8.81 -2.00 11.72
N ALA A 81 -9.45 -2.00 10.54
CA ALA A 81 -9.78 -0.78 9.82
C ALA A 81 -10.79 0.09 10.59
N GLU A 82 -11.81 -0.51 11.21
CA GLU A 82 -12.76 0.17 12.09
C GLU A 82 -12.07 0.76 13.32
N ALA A 83 -11.12 0.05 13.92
CA ALA A 83 -10.33 0.56 15.04
C ALA A 83 -9.54 1.83 14.65
N TYR A 84 -8.97 1.91 13.45
CA TYR A 84 -8.30 3.14 13.00
C TYR A 84 -9.24 4.35 12.96
N LEU A 85 -10.51 4.15 12.59
CA LEU A 85 -11.54 5.19 12.61
C LEU A 85 -11.97 5.54 14.03
N GLU A 86 -12.19 4.55 14.89
CA GLU A 86 -12.58 4.75 16.29
C GLU A 86 -11.53 5.56 17.07
N PHE A 87 -10.25 5.26 16.83
CA PHE A 87 -9.12 6.00 17.39
C PHE A 87 -8.84 7.33 16.67
N LYS A 88 -9.68 7.72 15.70
CA LYS A 88 -9.61 8.98 14.94
C LYS A 88 -8.27 9.20 14.24
N VAL A 89 -7.63 8.12 13.78
CA VAL A 89 -6.41 8.23 12.96
C VAL A 89 -6.75 8.98 11.67
N VAL A 90 -7.88 8.66 11.05
CA VAL A 90 -8.49 9.37 9.91
C VAL A 90 -9.99 9.54 10.12
N GLY A 91 -10.64 10.34 9.27
CA GLY A 91 -12.10 10.48 9.29
C GLY A 91 -12.81 9.32 8.59
N GLU A 92 -14.11 9.17 8.82
CA GLU A 92 -14.94 8.08 8.27
C GLU A 92 -14.89 7.99 6.73
N SER A 93 -14.68 9.10 6.03
CA SER A 93 -14.55 9.12 4.57
C SER A 93 -13.30 8.41 4.04
N SER A 94 -12.37 8.03 4.91
CA SER A 94 -11.13 7.30 4.58
C SER A 94 -11.20 5.81 4.96
N TYR A 95 -12.40 5.23 5.02
CA TYR A 95 -12.54 3.81 5.37
C TYR A 95 -11.81 2.86 4.40
N GLU A 96 -11.85 3.13 3.09
CA GLU A 96 -11.10 2.31 2.11
C GLU A 96 -9.58 2.39 2.36
N ASP A 97 -9.03 3.58 2.66
CA ASP A 97 -7.62 3.75 3.06
C ASP A 97 -7.28 2.90 4.30
N CYS A 98 -8.17 2.88 5.31
CA CYS A 98 -8.01 2.04 6.51
C CYS A 98 -7.96 0.54 6.16
N ILE A 99 -8.73 0.09 5.17
CA ILE A 99 -8.70 -1.30 4.71
C ILE A 99 -7.37 -1.63 4.03
N HIS A 100 -6.76 -0.73 3.25
CA HIS A 100 -5.41 -0.95 2.71
C HIS A 100 -4.39 -1.12 3.83
N VAL A 101 -4.40 -0.21 4.81
CA VAL A 101 -3.46 -0.26 5.95
C VAL A 101 -3.65 -1.52 6.80
N ALA A 102 -4.90 -1.88 7.10
CA ALA A 102 -5.22 -3.08 7.86
C ALA A 102 -4.83 -4.36 7.10
N SER A 103 -5.06 -4.39 5.78
CA SER A 103 -4.68 -5.53 4.92
C SER A 103 -3.17 -5.75 4.93
N ALA A 104 -2.40 -4.69 4.71
CA ALA A 104 -0.94 -4.74 4.75
C ALA A 104 -0.40 -5.15 6.13
N THR A 105 -0.99 -4.61 7.20
CA THR A 105 -0.64 -4.96 8.60
C THR A 105 -0.86 -6.44 8.87
N ILE A 106 -2.04 -6.99 8.53
CA ILE A 106 -2.38 -8.39 8.78
C ILE A 106 -1.54 -9.34 7.91
N ALA A 107 -1.26 -8.94 6.67
CA ALA A 107 -0.38 -9.69 5.77
C ALA A 107 1.09 -9.69 6.20
N LYS A 108 1.44 -8.87 7.21
CA LYS A 108 2.81 -8.59 7.64
C LYS A 108 3.66 -8.15 6.43
N ALA A 109 3.14 -7.19 5.68
CA ALA A 109 3.94 -6.47 4.69
C ALA A 109 5.04 -5.71 5.42
N ASP A 110 6.22 -5.62 4.81
CA ASP A 110 7.33 -4.85 5.36
C ASP A 110 7.07 -3.35 5.18
N ILE A 111 6.51 -2.95 4.03
CA ILE A 111 6.23 -1.56 3.68
C ILE A 111 4.91 -1.47 2.86
N ILE A 112 4.13 -0.42 3.05
CA ILE A 112 3.18 0.08 2.03
C ILE A 112 3.89 1.09 1.13
N VAL A 113 3.81 0.86 -0.17
CA VAL A 113 4.28 1.82 -1.19
C VAL A 113 3.09 2.61 -1.72
N SER A 114 3.11 3.94 -1.60
CA SER A 114 1.99 4.79 -2.02
C SER A 114 2.40 6.22 -2.36
N TRP A 115 1.68 6.84 -3.30
CA TRP A 115 1.70 8.29 -3.57
C TRP A 115 0.54 9.04 -2.89
N ASN A 116 -0.28 8.39 -2.08
CA ASN A 116 -1.42 9.00 -1.39
C ASN A 116 -0.97 9.81 -0.15
N PHE A 117 -0.40 10.98 -0.44
CA PHE A 117 0.06 11.95 0.55
C PHE A 117 -1.05 12.57 1.41
N LYS A 118 -2.31 12.45 1.01
CA LYS A 118 -3.42 13.06 1.75
C LYS A 118 -3.88 12.20 2.91
N HIS A 119 -3.92 10.89 2.70
CA HIS A 119 -4.62 9.98 3.60
C HIS A 119 -3.70 9.03 4.36
N ILE A 120 -2.62 8.51 3.76
CA ILE A 120 -1.80 7.48 4.42
C ILE A 120 -0.32 7.85 4.63
N VAL A 121 0.31 8.63 3.75
CA VAL A 121 1.78 8.88 3.81
C VAL A 121 2.16 9.99 4.83
N LYS A 122 1.20 10.73 5.40
CA LYS A 122 1.52 11.76 6.40
C LYS A 122 2.08 11.13 7.67
N LEU A 123 3.21 11.62 8.18
CA LEU A 123 3.87 11.11 9.38
C LEU A 123 2.92 10.96 10.58
N SER A 124 2.05 11.93 10.83
CA SER A 124 1.07 11.87 11.93
C SER A 124 0.04 10.74 11.75
N LYS A 125 -0.30 10.38 10.51
CA LYS A 125 -1.18 9.26 10.19
C LYS A 125 -0.46 7.93 10.37
N ILE A 126 0.76 7.81 9.86
CA ILE A 126 1.62 6.62 10.05
C ILE A 126 1.79 6.32 11.55
N GLN A 127 2.12 7.34 12.35
CA GLN A 127 2.23 7.22 13.80
C GLN A 127 0.91 6.82 14.46
N GLY A 128 -0.22 7.35 13.98
CA GLY A 128 -1.55 6.99 14.45
C GLY A 128 -1.88 5.52 14.17
N TYR A 129 -1.70 5.07 12.93
CA TYR A 129 -1.89 3.66 12.54
C TYR A 129 -1.03 2.74 13.40
N ASN A 130 0.27 3.01 13.52
CA ASN A 130 1.19 2.20 14.30
C ASN A 130 0.88 2.22 15.80
N THR A 131 0.35 3.33 16.33
CA THR A 131 -0.13 3.39 17.72
C THR A 131 -1.31 2.44 17.95
N VAL A 132 -2.26 2.39 17.02
CA VAL A 132 -3.39 1.45 17.09
C VAL A 132 -2.90 0.01 16.90
N ASN A 133 -2.00 -0.24 15.94
CA ASN A 133 -1.41 -1.56 15.70
C ASN A 133 -0.79 -2.12 16.98
N ARG A 134 0.10 -1.37 17.62
CA ARG A 134 0.75 -1.79 18.88
C ARG A 134 -0.24 -2.04 20.01
N LYS A 135 -1.27 -1.19 20.15
CA LYS A 135 -2.33 -1.37 21.16
C LYS A 135 -3.09 -2.69 20.99
N LEU A 136 -3.23 -3.14 19.75
CA LEU A 136 -3.97 -4.36 19.38
C LEU A 136 -3.04 -5.57 19.13
N GLY A 137 -1.73 -5.43 19.38
CA GLY A 137 -0.76 -6.52 19.26
C GLY A 137 -0.26 -6.79 17.84
N TYR A 138 -0.50 -5.88 16.89
CA TYR A 138 0.05 -5.94 15.53
C TYR A 138 1.41 -5.24 15.43
N SER A 139 2.20 -5.63 14.43
CA SER A 139 3.48 -5.00 14.11
C SER A 139 3.31 -3.58 13.60
N ASP A 140 4.35 -2.76 13.80
CA ASP A 140 4.47 -1.48 13.10
C ASP A 140 4.61 -1.73 11.60
N LEU A 141 4.09 -0.79 10.82
CA LEU A 141 4.12 -0.79 9.38
C LEU A 141 4.79 0.49 8.88
N GLU A 142 5.73 0.33 7.96
CA GLU A 142 6.31 1.45 7.24
C GLU A 142 5.40 1.84 6.07
N ILE A 143 5.25 3.13 5.85
CA ILE A 143 4.57 3.67 4.66
C ILE A 143 5.55 4.63 4.00
N ARG A 144 5.85 4.38 2.73
CA ARG A 144 6.85 5.10 1.95
C ARG A 144 6.38 5.34 0.53
N THR A 145 6.96 6.33 -0.11
CA THR A 145 6.83 6.54 -1.54
C THR A 145 7.77 5.61 -2.33
N PRO A 146 7.52 5.37 -3.63
CA PRO A 146 8.47 4.69 -4.51
C PRO A 146 9.88 5.27 -4.46
N MET A 147 10.04 6.59 -4.35
CA MET A 147 11.36 7.22 -4.23
C MET A 147 12.08 6.78 -2.94
N GLU A 148 11.41 6.85 -1.80
CA GLU A 148 12.01 6.55 -0.49
C GLU A 148 12.37 5.06 -0.31
N VAL A 149 11.69 4.14 -0.99
CA VAL A 149 12.07 2.71 -0.94
C VAL A 149 13.28 2.38 -1.79
N LEU A 150 13.53 3.18 -2.83
CA LEU A 150 14.68 3.02 -3.73
C LEU A 150 15.94 3.75 -3.23
N VAL A 151 15.76 4.94 -2.66
CA VAL A 151 16.85 5.77 -2.12
C VAL A 151 17.11 5.35 -0.68
N ASN A 152 17.68 4.15 -0.50
CA ASN A 152 18.25 3.72 0.77
C ASN A 152 19.76 3.54 0.60
N GLU A 153 20.51 4.63 0.80
CA GLU A 153 21.93 4.63 1.14
C GLU A 153 22.10 4.77 2.67
#